data_AF-A0AAD6NNB1-F1
#
_entry.id   AF-A0AAD6NNB1-F1
#
_cell.length_a   1.000
_cell.length_b   1.000
_cell.length_c   1.000
_cell.angle_alpha   90.00
_cell.angle_beta   90.00
_cell.angle_gamma   90.00
#
_symmetry.space_group_name_H-M   'P 1'
#
loop_
_entity.id
_entity.type
_entity.pdbx_description
1 polymer ?
#
loop_
_entity_poly.entity_id
_entity_poly.type
_entity_poly.pdbx_seq_one_letter_code
_entity_poly.pdbx_strand_id
1 'polypeptide(L)'
;MVSLDHIPRQSFILRAGLKEQPRTRDRLPQHSDGSNGTCSLCNSQIETHDHLFFDCTYSRLVWEQVNRLTDLTWPNLPWQDLLTWASQKWTSKFQFSHLLAKLALSTTCYFLWQERNKRFFQQAHRPHNAIATDIIQQIRRQVNNLKKHYTISATQQFLWGTSFGHSGPSV
;
A
#
# COMPACT_ATOMS: atom_id res chain seq x y z
N MET A 1 -18.61 4.19 -15.09
CA MET A 1 -18.90 3.56 -13.78
C MET A 1 -17.93 2.41 -13.58
N VAL A 2 -16.93 2.55 -12.71
CA VAL A 2 -15.95 1.49 -12.45
C VAL A 2 -16.50 0.57 -11.37
N SER A 3 -16.98 -0.61 -11.75
CA SER A 3 -17.40 -1.66 -10.81
C SER A 3 -16.18 -2.30 -10.14
N LEU A 4 -15.95 -1.93 -8.87
CA LEU A 4 -14.99 -2.57 -7.96
C LEU A 4 -15.68 -3.67 -7.13
N ASP A 5 -16.26 -4.67 -7.78
CA ASP A 5 -17.12 -5.63 -7.05
C ASP A 5 -16.41 -6.85 -6.49
N HIS A 6 -15.07 -6.96 -6.52
CA HIS A 6 -14.35 -8.06 -5.87
C HIS A 6 -12.94 -7.65 -5.42
N ILE A 7 -12.83 -6.76 -4.43
CA ILE A 7 -11.51 -6.37 -3.89
C ILE A 7 -11.54 -6.43 -2.35
N PRO A 8 -10.64 -7.20 -1.71
CA PRO A 8 -10.58 -7.38 -0.25
C PRO A 8 -10.37 -6.06 0.50
N ARG A 9 -10.64 -6.03 1.82
CA ARG A 9 -10.64 -4.89 2.78
C ARG A 9 -9.69 -3.70 2.50
N GLN A 10 -8.58 -3.88 1.78
CA GLN A 10 -7.65 -2.83 1.36
C GLN A 10 -8.20 -1.89 0.27
N SER A 11 -9.22 -2.31 -0.50
CA SER A 11 -9.98 -1.41 -1.38
C SER A 11 -10.84 -0.41 -0.63
N PHE A 12 -11.22 -0.69 0.62
CA PHE A 12 -11.93 0.28 1.45
C PHE A 12 -11.04 1.49 1.74
N ILE A 13 -9.72 1.32 1.93
CA ILE A 13 -8.81 2.45 2.16
C ILE A 13 -8.52 3.22 0.89
N LEU A 14 -8.34 2.54 -0.25
CA LEU A 14 -8.30 3.24 -1.54
C LEU A 14 -9.60 4.01 -1.80
N ARG A 15 -10.77 3.41 -1.52
CA ARG A 15 -12.09 4.10 -1.63
C ARG A 15 -12.30 5.18 -0.57
N ALA A 16 -11.73 5.07 0.64
CA ALA A 16 -11.79 6.06 1.71
C ALA A 16 -10.68 7.12 1.62
N GLY A 17 -9.69 6.92 0.74
CA GLY A 17 -8.76 7.96 0.29
C GLY A 17 -9.27 8.69 -0.97
N LEU A 18 -10.09 8.01 -1.79
CA LEU A 18 -10.82 8.57 -2.94
C LEU A 18 -12.05 9.39 -2.53
N LYS A 19 -12.83 8.91 -1.54
CA LYS A 19 -13.85 9.72 -0.87
C LYS A 19 -13.20 10.38 0.32
N GLU A 20 -13.18 11.71 0.31
CA GLU A 20 -12.76 12.52 1.45
C GLU A 20 -13.30 11.97 2.78
N GLN A 21 -12.45 12.10 3.80
CA GLN A 21 -12.61 11.71 5.19
C GLN A 21 -12.37 10.21 5.48
N PRO A 22 -11.12 9.84 5.87
CA PRO A 22 -10.95 8.73 6.78
C PRO A 22 -11.86 8.98 7.98
N ARG A 23 -12.83 8.09 8.21
CA ARG A 23 -13.76 8.14 9.35
C ARG A 23 -12.99 8.06 10.67
N THR A 24 -12.49 9.21 11.11
CA THR A 24 -12.05 9.55 12.46
C THR A 24 -12.02 11.07 12.69
N ARG A 25 -12.35 11.93 11.72
CA ARG A 25 -12.36 13.39 11.92
C ARG A 25 -13.76 14.01 12.07
N ASP A 26 -14.81 13.42 11.51
CA ASP A 26 -16.14 14.09 11.46
C ASP A 26 -17.03 13.87 12.70
N ARG A 27 -16.48 13.29 13.77
CA ARG A 27 -17.19 13.11 15.05
C ARG A 27 -16.43 13.58 16.28
N LEU A 28 -15.27 14.19 16.09
CA LEU A 28 -14.60 14.89 17.18
C LEU A 28 -14.89 16.38 16.99
N PRO A 29 -15.45 17.08 18.00
CA PRO A 29 -15.58 18.52 17.92
C PRO A 29 -14.22 19.11 17.53
N GLN A 30 -14.23 20.06 16.60
CA GLN A 30 -13.06 20.84 16.22
C GLN A 30 -12.31 21.23 17.50
N HIS A 31 -11.25 20.50 17.82
CA HIS A 31 -10.43 20.85 18.96
C HIS A 31 -9.62 22.05 18.50
N SER A 32 -10.04 23.20 19.00
CA SER A 32 -9.31 24.44 19.12
C SER A 32 -8.08 24.21 19.98
N ASP A 33 -7.05 23.60 19.42
CA ASP A 33 -5.72 23.61 20.00
C ASP A 33 -4.70 23.74 18.86
N GLY A 34 -3.74 24.64 19.02
CA GLY A 34 -2.85 25.18 17.98
C GLY A 34 -1.87 24.19 17.35
N SER A 35 -2.19 22.90 17.25
CA SER A 35 -1.41 21.91 16.52
C SER A 35 -1.71 22.03 15.02
N ASN A 36 -0.79 22.67 14.28
CA ASN A 36 -0.84 22.96 12.85
C ASN A 36 -0.91 21.70 11.96
N GLY A 37 -1.99 20.92 11.96
CA GLY A 37 -2.30 19.88 10.96
C GLY A 37 -1.11 19.00 10.55
N THR A 38 -0.15 18.76 11.45
CA THR A 38 1.18 18.26 11.11
C THR A 38 1.10 16.75 10.99
N CYS A 39 1.80 16.16 10.02
CA CYS A 39 1.77 14.73 9.75
C CYS A 39 2.24 13.92 10.95
N SER A 40 1.41 13.02 11.45
CA SER A 40 1.72 12.24 12.66
C SER A 40 2.81 11.18 12.45
N LEU A 41 3.27 10.99 11.21
CA LEU A 41 4.39 10.10 10.90
C LEU A 41 5.75 10.79 11.06
N CYS A 42 5.91 12.03 10.57
CA CYS A 42 7.19 12.75 10.59
C CYS A 42 7.22 13.96 11.52
N ASN A 43 6.07 14.44 11.99
CA ASN A 43 5.89 15.63 12.82
C ASN A 43 6.58 16.89 12.25
N SER A 44 6.77 16.98 10.93
CA SER A 44 7.61 18.01 10.29
C SER A 44 6.91 18.86 9.24
N GLN A 45 5.83 18.35 8.61
CA GLN A 45 5.13 18.99 7.50
C GLN A 45 3.62 18.84 7.67
N ILE A 46 2.84 19.67 6.98
CA ILE A 46 1.38 19.55 6.98
C ILE A 46 0.96 18.20 6.39
N GLU A 47 -0.01 17.55 7.02
CA GLU A 47 -0.55 16.28 6.58
C GLU A 47 -1.50 16.46 5.39
N THR A 48 -1.06 16.02 4.22
CA THR A 48 -1.90 15.85 3.01
C THR A 48 -1.83 14.39 2.56
N HIS A 49 -2.65 13.98 1.59
CA HIS A 49 -2.53 12.62 1.03
C HIS A 49 -1.18 12.41 0.32
N ASP A 50 -0.71 13.41 -0.43
CA ASP A 50 0.60 13.39 -1.09
C ASP A 50 1.70 13.16 -0.07
N HIS A 51 1.66 13.96 1.01
CA HIS A 51 2.64 13.85 2.08
C HIS A 51 2.53 12.51 2.80
N LEU A 52 1.34 12.14 3.28
CA LEU A 52 1.14 10.94 4.06
C LEU A 52 1.62 9.68 3.32
N PHE A 53 1.33 9.57 2.02
CA PHE A 53 1.60 8.36 1.27
C PHE A 53 2.94 8.36 0.53
N PHE A 54 3.45 9.49 0.04
CA PHE A 54 4.65 9.51 -0.80
C PHE A 54 5.73 10.52 -0.38
N ASP A 55 5.39 11.72 0.10
CA ASP A 55 6.42 12.74 0.39
C ASP A 55 6.98 12.69 1.82
N CYS A 56 6.24 12.10 2.76
CA CYS A 56 6.66 11.97 4.15
C CYS A 56 7.97 11.20 4.24
N THR A 57 8.94 11.72 4.99
CA THR A 57 10.25 11.09 5.19
C THR A 57 10.12 9.64 5.70
N TYR A 58 9.20 9.41 6.64
CA TYR A 58 8.88 8.07 7.13
C TYR A 58 8.31 7.17 6.02
N SER A 59 7.34 7.66 5.25
CA SER A 59 6.70 6.92 4.17
C SER A 59 7.68 6.59 3.03
N ARG A 60 8.59 7.51 2.70
CA ARG A 60 9.66 7.28 1.70
C ARG A 60 10.57 6.13 2.09
N LEU A 61 10.96 6.04 3.37
CA LEU A 61 11.78 4.93 3.87
C LEU A 61 11.03 3.58 3.85
N VAL A 62 9.71 3.58 4.06
CA VAL A 62 8.88 2.38 3.87
C VAL A 62 8.85 2.00 2.39
N TRP A 63 8.58 2.96 1.51
CA TRP A 63 8.53 2.73 0.07
C TRP A 63 9.86 2.23 -0.50
N GLU A 64 11.00 2.74 -0.03
CA GLU A 64 12.31 2.28 -0.49
C GLU A 64 12.47 0.75 -0.29
N GLN A 65 12.07 0.24 0.87
CA GLN A 65 12.18 -1.18 1.19
C GLN A 65 11.17 -2.02 0.40
N VAL A 66 9.94 -1.53 0.25
CA VAL A 66 8.91 -2.20 -0.57
C VAL A 66 9.35 -2.27 -2.03
N ASN A 67 9.78 -1.13 -2.60
CA ASN A 67 10.18 -1.02 -4.01
C ASN A 67 11.40 -1.88 -4.33
N ARG A 68 12.36 -1.98 -3.40
CA ARG A 68 13.54 -2.85 -3.56
C ARG A 68 13.16 -4.33 -3.74
N LEU A 69 12.09 -4.79 -3.11
CA LEU A 69 11.62 -6.18 -3.24
C LEU A 69 10.62 -6.38 -4.39
N THR A 70 9.81 -5.37 -4.69
CA THR A 70 8.80 -5.47 -5.75
C THR A 70 9.32 -5.11 -7.14
N ASP A 71 10.50 -4.50 -7.22
CA ASP A 71 11.07 -3.93 -8.45
C ASP A 71 10.08 -2.95 -9.12
N LEU A 72 9.48 -2.07 -8.30
CA LEU A 72 8.50 -1.08 -8.74
C LEU A 72 9.06 0.33 -8.62
N THR A 73 8.70 1.15 -9.60
CA THR A 73 8.96 2.59 -9.60
C THR A 73 7.63 3.33 -9.66
N TRP A 74 7.54 4.41 -8.88
CA TRP A 74 6.35 5.26 -8.80
C TRP A 74 6.66 6.61 -9.43
N PRO A 75 5.76 7.16 -10.26
CA PRO A 75 5.95 8.49 -10.80
C PRO A 75 5.78 9.53 -9.70
N ASN A 76 6.49 10.64 -9.80
CA ASN A 76 6.28 11.78 -8.92
C ASN A 76 5.06 12.57 -9.41
N LEU A 77 3.88 12.21 -8.92
CA LEU A 77 2.60 12.81 -9.29
C LEU A 77 1.80 13.14 -8.02
N PRO A 78 0.96 14.18 -8.04
CA PRO A 78 -0.07 14.36 -7.04
C PRO A 78 -0.92 13.09 -6.88
N TRP A 79 -1.44 12.85 -5.69
CA TRP A 79 -2.12 11.63 -5.27
C TRP A 79 -3.23 11.23 -6.22
N GLN A 80 -4.08 12.18 -6.63
CA GLN A 80 -5.19 11.89 -7.54
C GLN A 80 -4.69 11.51 -8.94
N ASP A 81 -3.63 12.15 -9.42
CA ASP A 81 -3.01 11.84 -10.71
C ASP A 81 -2.26 10.52 -10.66
N LEU A 82 -1.61 10.20 -9.53
CA LEU A 82 -0.98 8.90 -9.29
C LEU A 82 -1.99 7.77 -9.32
N LEU A 83 -3.14 7.94 -8.66
CA LEU A 83 -4.23 6.95 -8.69
C LEU A 83 -4.79 6.78 -10.11
N THR A 84 -4.98 7.88 -10.82
CA THR A 84 -5.45 7.87 -12.21
C THR A 84 -4.45 7.14 -13.11
N TRP A 85 -3.18 7.51 -13.03
CA TRP A 85 -2.08 6.84 -13.74
C TRP A 85 -2.00 5.36 -13.41
N ALA A 86 -2.07 4.97 -12.13
CA ALA A 86 -2.01 3.57 -11.71
C ALA A 86 -3.18 2.76 -12.26
N SER A 87 -4.38 3.35 -12.29
CA SER A 87 -5.58 2.71 -12.86
C SER A 87 -5.47 2.45 -14.36
N GLN A 88 -4.80 3.35 -15.09
CA GLN A 88 -4.57 3.25 -16.53
C GLN A 88 -3.37 2.35 -16.86
N LYS A 89 -2.33 2.37 -16.03
CA LYS A 89 -1.10 1.58 -16.22
C LYS A 89 -1.32 0.11 -15.94
N TRP A 90 -2.06 -0.24 -14.88
CA TRP A 90 -2.22 -1.62 -14.42
C TRP A 90 -3.63 -2.16 -14.68
N THR A 91 -4.02 -2.28 -15.95
CA THR A 91 -5.38 -2.71 -16.33
C THR A 91 -5.54 -4.24 -16.37
N SER A 92 -4.52 -4.95 -16.83
CA SER A 92 -4.58 -6.42 -16.99
C SER A 92 -4.90 -7.17 -15.69
N LYS A 93 -5.80 -8.16 -15.80
CA LYS A 93 -6.15 -9.12 -14.75
C LYS A 93 -5.28 -10.38 -14.76
N PHE A 94 -4.48 -10.58 -15.80
CA PHE A 94 -3.70 -11.80 -16.00
C PHE A 94 -2.19 -11.56 -15.88
N GLN A 95 -1.75 -10.29 -15.91
CA GLN A 95 -0.35 -9.95 -15.74
C GLN A 95 0.02 -9.86 -14.26
N PHE A 96 0.96 -10.70 -13.85
CA PHE A 96 1.44 -10.75 -12.46
C PHE A 96 2.04 -9.41 -12.00
N SER A 97 2.80 -8.71 -12.86
CA SER A 97 3.36 -7.40 -12.53
C SER A 97 2.29 -6.36 -12.17
N HIS A 98 1.14 -6.40 -12.85
CA HIS A 98 0.01 -5.52 -12.59
C HIS A 98 -0.68 -5.87 -11.27
N LEU A 99 -0.83 -7.17 -10.98
CA LEU A 99 -1.31 -7.62 -9.67
C LEU A 99 -0.37 -7.13 -8.57
N LEU A 100 0.93 -7.39 -8.71
CA LEU A 100 1.93 -7.04 -7.72
C LEU A 100 1.93 -5.54 -7.42
N ALA A 101 1.86 -4.70 -8.46
CA ALA A 101 1.80 -3.25 -8.30
C ALA A 101 0.54 -2.78 -7.56
N LYS A 102 -0.62 -3.36 -7.88
CA LYS A 102 -1.88 -3.09 -7.15
C LYS A 102 -1.78 -3.50 -5.68
N LEU A 103 -1.20 -4.66 -5.38
CA LEU A 103 -1.02 -5.14 -4.01
C LEU A 103 -0.03 -4.26 -3.24
N ALA A 104 1.08 -3.86 -3.89
CA ALA A 104 2.07 -2.97 -3.31
C ALA A 104 1.47 -1.60 -2.96
N LEU A 105 0.73 -0.97 -3.88
CA LEU A 105 0.04 0.29 -3.62
C LEU A 105 -0.95 0.18 -2.47
N SER A 106 -1.91 -0.73 -2.61
CA SER A 106 -3.02 -0.85 -1.67
C SER A 106 -2.56 -1.26 -0.26
N THR A 107 -1.61 -2.20 -0.17
CA THR A 107 -1.09 -2.66 1.13
C THR A 107 -0.23 -1.59 1.79
N THR A 108 0.67 -0.93 1.05
CA THR A 108 1.55 0.09 1.62
C THR A 108 0.75 1.28 2.15
N CYS A 109 -0.19 1.81 1.36
CA CYS A 109 -1.07 2.88 1.81
C CYS A 109 -1.90 2.48 3.03
N TYR A 110 -2.41 1.24 3.08
CA TYR A 110 -3.16 0.73 4.24
C TYR A 110 -2.31 0.76 5.52
N PHE A 111 -1.08 0.24 5.46
CA PHE A 111 -0.22 0.15 6.64
C PHE A 111 0.31 1.52 7.08
N LEU A 112 0.61 2.42 6.15
CA LEU A 112 0.98 3.81 6.47
C LEU A 112 -0.16 4.55 7.17
N TRP A 113 -1.38 4.42 6.66
CA TRP A 113 -2.58 4.99 7.31
C TRP A 113 -2.81 4.38 8.70
N GLN A 114 -2.67 3.06 8.83
CA GLN A 114 -2.83 2.39 10.12
C GLN A 114 -1.79 2.86 11.15
N GLU A 115 -0.52 2.97 10.74
CA GLU A 115 0.55 3.47 11.60
C GLU A 115 0.32 4.94 11.99
N ARG A 116 -0.08 5.79 11.05
CA ARG A 116 -0.45 7.18 11.32
C ARG A 116 -1.54 7.27 12.39
N ASN A 117 -2.58 6.44 12.27
CA ASN A 117 -3.67 6.43 13.26
C ASN A 117 -3.22 5.90 14.62
N LYS A 118 -2.37 4.86 14.67
CA LYS A 118 -1.81 4.35 15.93
C LYS A 118 -0.98 5.42 16.64
N ARG A 119 -0.15 6.17 15.91
CA ARG A 119 0.61 7.28 16.50
C ARG A 119 -0.30 8.37 17.02
N PHE A 120 -1.32 8.75 16.24
CA PHE A 120 -2.25 9.79 16.63
C PHE A 120 -3.07 9.42 17.88
N PHE A 121 -3.70 8.24 17.89
CA PHE A 121 -4.62 7.84 18.95
C PHE A 121 -3.97 7.14 20.15
N GLN A 122 -2.85 6.44 19.93
CA GLN A 122 -2.25 5.55 20.93
C GLN A 122 -0.82 5.95 21.29
N GLN A 123 -0.24 6.98 20.63
CA GLN A 123 1.16 7.39 20.80
C GLN A 123 2.13 6.20 20.68
N ALA A 124 1.77 5.23 19.84
CA ALA A 124 2.55 4.03 19.59
C ALA A 124 3.29 4.19 18.27
N HIS A 125 4.63 4.21 18.33
CA HIS A 125 5.50 4.46 17.20
C HIS A 125 6.28 3.21 16.84
N ARG A 126 6.07 2.70 15.63
CA ARG A 126 6.86 1.61 15.08
C ARG A 126 7.90 2.17 14.10
N PRO A 127 9.11 1.60 14.02
CA PRO A 127 10.09 2.03 13.04
C PRO A 127 9.67 1.58 11.63
N HIS A 128 10.09 2.34 10.61
CA HIS A 128 9.67 2.14 9.21
C HIS A 128 9.99 0.73 8.69
N ASN A 129 11.11 0.14 9.12
CA ASN A 129 11.52 -1.21 8.74
C ASN A 129 10.55 -2.30 9.27
N ALA A 130 9.97 -2.11 10.46
CA ALA A 130 8.97 -3.03 11.00
C ALA A 130 7.68 -2.97 10.17
N ILE A 131 7.25 -1.76 9.79
CA ILE A 131 6.07 -1.58 8.91
C ILE A 131 6.32 -2.16 7.52
N ALA A 132 7.49 -1.88 6.93
CA ALA A 132 7.87 -2.45 5.64
C ALA A 132 7.88 -3.98 5.67
N THR A 133 8.42 -4.58 6.73
CA THR A 133 8.42 -6.04 6.91
C THR A 133 7.01 -6.62 6.92
N ASP A 134 6.09 -6.00 7.67
CA ASP A 134 4.69 -6.43 7.71
C ASP A 134 4.00 -6.30 6.35
N ILE A 135 4.26 -5.21 5.62
CA ILE A 135 3.74 -4.99 4.26
C ILE A 135 4.22 -6.10 3.33
N ILE A 136 5.52 -6.40 3.33
CA ILE A 136 6.12 -7.42 2.46
C ILE A 136 5.53 -8.80 2.78
N GLN A 137 5.39 -9.14 4.05
CA GLN A 137 4.75 -10.40 4.48
C GLN A 137 3.29 -10.46 4.03
N GLN A 138 2.55 -9.36 4.13
CA GLN A 138 1.17 -9.29 3.67
C GLN A 138 1.06 -9.47 2.16
N ILE A 139 1.92 -8.81 1.36
CA ILE A 139 1.95 -8.97 -0.09
C ILE A 139 2.29 -10.42 -0.45
N ARG A 140 3.29 -11.04 0.20
CA ARG A 140 3.64 -12.47 0.00
C ARG A 140 2.45 -13.39 0.25
N ARG A 141 1.69 -13.17 1.32
CA ARG A 141 0.48 -13.96 1.62
C ARG A 141 -0.57 -13.79 0.52
N GLN A 142 -0.81 -12.56 0.06
CA GLN A 142 -1.77 -12.28 -1.00
C GLN A 142 -1.37 -12.88 -2.34
N VAL A 143 -0.09 -12.75 -2.72
CA VAL A 143 0.47 -13.38 -3.91
C VAL A 143 0.31 -14.89 -3.85
N ASN A 144 0.65 -15.53 -2.72
CA ASN A 144 0.49 -16.97 -2.56
C ASN A 144 -0.95 -17.45 -2.67
N ASN A 145 -1.91 -16.65 -2.23
CA ASN A 145 -3.33 -16.98 -2.38
C ASN A 145 -3.82 -16.84 -3.82
N LEU A 146 -3.26 -15.89 -4.58
CA LEU A 146 -3.72 -15.56 -5.92
C LEU A 146 -2.93 -16.25 -7.03
N LYS A 147 -1.74 -16.81 -6.75
CA LYS A 147 -0.82 -17.39 -7.75
C LYS A 147 -1.43 -18.45 -8.67
N LYS A 148 -2.49 -19.15 -8.23
CA LYS A 148 -3.19 -20.17 -9.03
C LYS A 148 -3.82 -19.60 -10.32
N HIS A 149 -3.97 -18.28 -10.41
CA HIS A 149 -4.61 -17.60 -11.54
C HIS A 149 -3.62 -16.81 -12.42
N TYR A 150 -2.32 -16.84 -12.14
CA TYR A 150 -1.31 -16.02 -12.82
C TYR A 150 -0.08 -16.83 -13.21
N THR A 151 0.46 -16.55 -14.40
CA THR A 151 1.79 -17.06 -14.79
C THR A 151 2.85 -16.21 -14.12
N ILE A 152 3.65 -16.81 -13.24
CA ILE A 152 4.73 -16.15 -12.50
C ILE A 152 6.06 -16.62 -13.09
N SER A 153 6.99 -15.71 -13.40
CA SER A 153 8.31 -16.09 -13.93
C SER A 153 9.16 -16.79 -12.85
N ALA A 154 10.09 -17.67 -13.24
CA ALA A 154 10.95 -18.38 -12.29
C ALA A 154 11.71 -17.44 -11.33
N THR A 155 12.18 -16.29 -11.83
CA THR A 155 12.83 -15.24 -11.02
C THR A 155 11.88 -14.66 -9.96
N GLN A 156 10.63 -14.40 -10.34
CA GLN A 156 9.60 -13.91 -9.40
C GLN A 156 9.20 -15.02 -8.42
N GLN A 157 9.20 -16.29 -8.84
CA GLN A 157 8.89 -17.40 -7.95
C GLN A 157 9.90 -17.52 -6.82
N PHE A 158 11.19 -17.42 -7.14
CA PHE A 158 12.29 -17.42 -6.18
C PHE A 158 12.21 -16.22 -5.21
N LEU A 159 12.06 -15.00 -5.73
CA LEU A 159 11.99 -13.77 -4.93
C LEU A 159 10.80 -13.73 -3.96
N TRP A 160 9.65 -14.24 -4.40
CA TRP A 160 8.42 -14.25 -3.60
C TRP A 160 8.26 -15.52 -2.75
N GLY A 161 9.25 -16.43 -2.74
CA GLY A 161 9.21 -17.68 -1.99
C GLY A 161 8.03 -18.57 -2.39
N THR A 162 7.59 -18.45 -3.64
CA THR A 162 6.48 -19.26 -4.17
C THR A 162 7.08 -20.52 -4.80
N SER A 163 7.39 -21.53 -3.98
CA SER A 163 7.79 -22.83 -4.52
C SER A 163 6.61 -23.42 -5.29
N PHE A 164 6.75 -23.58 -6.61
CA PHE A 164 5.91 -24.49 -7.37
C PHE A 164 6.49 -25.87 -7.18
N GLY A 165 5.73 -26.77 -6.53
CA GLY A 165 6.06 -28.18 -6.57
C GLY A 165 6.10 -28.59 -8.04
N HIS A 166 7.26 -28.99 -8.53
CA HIS A 166 7.34 -29.72 -9.78
C HIS A 166 6.51 -30.99 -9.60
N SER A 167 5.30 -31.01 -10.13
CA SER A 167 4.71 -32.26 -10.61
C SER A 167 5.54 -32.67 -11.82
N GLY A 168 6.67 -33.34 -11.55
CA GLY A 168 7.39 -34.09 -12.57
C GLY A 168 6.49 -35.19 -13.12
N PRO A 169 6.67 -35.59 -14.40
CA PRO A 169 5.85 -36.62 -14.99
C PRO A 169 6.07 -37.92 -14.22
N SER A 170 4.97 -38.53 -13.78
CA SER A 170 4.96 -39.92 -13.34
C SER A 170 5.44 -40.78 -14.50
N VAL A 171 6.64 -41.35 -14.36
CA VAL A 171 7.10 -42.49 -15.13
C VAL A 171 6.64 -43.75 -14.40
#